data_AF-A0A9P4TD76-F1
#
_entry.id   AF-A0A9P4TD76-F1
#
_cell.length_a   1.000
_cell.length_b   1.000
_cell.length_c   1.000
_cell.angle_alpha   90.00
_cell.angle_beta   90.00
_cell.angle_gamma   90.00
#
_symmetry.space_group_name_H-M   'P 1'
#
loop_
_entity.id
_entity.type
_entity.pdbx_description
1 polymer ?
#
loop_
_entity_poly.entity_id
_entity_poly.type
_entity_poly.pdbx_seq_one_letter_code
_entity_poly.pdbx_strand_id
1 'polypeptide(L)'
;MKLKELYLKAAAKLKAMTNKFLSRLLLNSGIAYVKNVSWPSYLSSLTKSNSEFLNYQRSPFLHLPGELRNQIYSYILMGHEIGVEANLQTNHEIFHYPHDLRVLPQVSRQLRRETQPYIANNNTYVFRAKNLNGNQIVITDEEQTDWSYCFV
;
A
#
# COMPACT_ATOMS: atom_id res chain seq x y z
N MET A 1 33.11 15.91 9.61
CA MET A 1 32.98 15.14 8.35
C MET A 1 32.10 13.89 8.45
N LYS A 2 32.16 13.09 9.53
CA LYS A 2 31.41 11.81 9.65
C LYS A 2 29.87 11.90 9.61
N LEU A 3 29.27 13.01 10.04
CA LEU A 3 27.81 13.15 10.10
C LEU A 3 27.16 13.24 8.70
N LYS A 4 27.83 13.92 7.76
CA LYS A 4 27.34 14.11 6.39
C LYS A 4 27.34 12.79 5.60
N GLU A 5 28.35 11.94 5.81
CA GLU A 5 28.39 10.58 5.24
C GLU A 5 27.28 9.68 5.77
N LEU A 6 26.99 9.76 7.08
CA LEU A 6 25.92 8.98 7.71
C LEU A 6 24.54 9.35 7.16
N TYR A 7 24.30 10.65 6.96
CA TYR A 7 23.07 11.15 6.35
C TYR A 7 22.91 10.71 4.89
N LEU A 8 23.97 10.82 4.09
CA LEU A 8 23.97 10.37 2.69
C LEU A 8 23.73 8.86 2.57
N LYS A 9 24.32 8.05 3.47
CA LYS A 9 24.08 6.60 3.52
C LYS A 9 22.64 6.27 3.92
N ALA A 10 22.06 6.99 4.88
CA ALA A 10 20.67 6.80 5.29
C ALA A 10 19.70 7.15 4.14
N ALA A 11 19.91 8.29 3.47
CA ALA A 11 19.09 8.73 2.33
C ALA A 11 19.16 7.75 1.15
N ALA A 12 20.36 7.25 0.82
CA ALA A 12 20.54 6.26 -0.25
C ALA A 12 19.84 4.93 0.08
N LYS A 13 19.92 4.49 1.34
CA LYS A 13 19.25 3.27 1.81
C LYS A 13 17.72 3.43 1.77
N LEU A 14 17.21 4.59 2.16
CA LEU A 14 15.79 4.90 2.10
C LEU A 14 15.27 4.88 0.67
N LYS A 15 16.00 5.50 -0.27
CA LYS A 15 15.69 5.48 -1.71
C LYS A 15 15.71 4.07 -2.32
N ALA A 16 16.60 3.20 -1.85
CA ALA A 16 16.61 1.80 -2.27
C ALA A 16 15.42 1.00 -1.70
N MET A 17 14.97 1.33 -0.49
CA MET A 17 13.81 0.69 0.15
C MET A 17 12.51 1.10 -0.53
N THR A 18 12.33 2.37 -0.86
CA THR A 18 11.14 2.85 -1.59
C THR A 18 11.03 2.21 -2.97
N ASN A 19 12.12 2.12 -3.72
CA ASN A 19 12.15 1.42 -5.01
C ASN A 19 11.81 -0.08 -4.90
N LYS A 20 12.24 -0.74 -3.83
CA LYS A 20 11.93 -2.16 -3.58
C LYS A 20 10.47 -2.39 -3.17
N PHE A 21 9.91 -1.44 -2.41
CA PHE A 21 8.50 -1.46 -2.04
C PHE A 21 7.61 -1.21 -3.25
N LEU A 22 7.91 -0.19 -4.06
CA LEU A 22 7.22 0.12 -5.30
C LEU A 22 7.25 -1.02 -6.31
N SER A 23 8.40 -1.65 -6.51
CA SER A 23 8.49 -2.80 -7.42
C SER A 23 7.64 -3.99 -6.95
N ARG A 24 7.55 -4.25 -5.63
CA ARG A 24 6.64 -5.26 -5.07
C ARG A 24 5.17 -4.86 -5.18
N LEU A 25 4.86 -3.58 -5.03
CA LEU A 25 3.52 -3.03 -5.19
C LEU A 25 3.04 -3.18 -6.65
N LEU A 26 3.89 -2.81 -7.60
CA LEU A 26 3.65 -2.95 -9.04
C LEU A 26 3.50 -4.43 -9.45
N LEU A 27 4.37 -5.32 -8.97
CA LEU A 27 4.25 -6.76 -9.22
C LEU A 27 2.93 -7.36 -8.68
N ASN A 28 2.45 -6.90 -7.54
CA ASN A 28 1.20 -7.37 -6.94
C ASN A 28 -0.06 -6.70 -7.53
N SER A 29 0.07 -5.51 -8.11
CA SER A 29 -1.02 -4.81 -8.79
C SER A 29 -1.45 -5.49 -10.10
N GLY A 30 -0.62 -6.40 -10.65
CA GLY A 30 -0.87 -7.04 -11.95
C GLY A 30 -0.56 -6.13 -13.15
N ILE A 31 0.04 -4.97 -12.91
CA ILE A 31 0.58 -4.09 -13.96
C ILE A 31 1.96 -4.63 -14.34
N ALA A 32 1.98 -5.79 -15.01
CA ALA A 32 3.18 -6.25 -15.70
C ALA A 32 3.29 -5.49 -17.03
N TYR A 33 4.40 -4.78 -17.24
CA TYR A 33 4.78 -4.27 -18.56
C TYR A 33 4.81 -5.46 -19.54
N VAL A 34 3.86 -5.50 -20.47
CA VAL A 34 3.79 -6.52 -21.50
C VAL A 34 4.94 -6.28 -22.48
N LYS A 35 5.98 -7.09 -22.37
CA LYS A 35 6.83 -7.42 -23.52
C LYS A 35 6.93 -8.94 -23.62
N ASN A 36 6.16 -9.46 -24.58
CA ASN A 36 6.31 -10.75 -25.23
C ASN A 36 6.09 -11.99 -24.36
N VAL A 37 4.83 -12.41 -24.23
CA VAL A 37 4.52 -13.83 -24.11
C VAL A 37 3.25 -14.13 -24.92
N SER A 38 3.39 -14.87 -26.02
CA SER A 38 2.24 -15.50 -26.68
C SER A 38 1.85 -16.74 -25.87
N TRP A 39 0.66 -16.73 -25.27
CA TRP A 39 0.01 -17.93 -24.74
C TRP A 39 -1.27 -18.24 -25.55
N PRO A 40 -1.68 -19.53 -25.66
CA PRO A 40 -2.78 -19.95 -26.52
C PRO A 40 -4.12 -19.47 -25.96
N SER A 41 -4.92 -18.82 -26.82
CA SER A 41 -6.02 -17.94 -26.44
C SER A 41 -7.42 -18.55 -26.36
N TYR A 42 -7.62 -19.88 -26.24
CA TYR A 42 -8.97 -20.42 -26.47
C TYR A 42 -9.56 -21.46 -25.51
N LEU A 43 -8.85 -21.92 -24.47
CA LEU A 43 -9.37 -22.98 -23.56
C LEU A 43 -9.69 -22.55 -22.12
N SER A 44 -9.47 -21.29 -21.73
CA SER A 44 -9.78 -20.76 -20.39
C SER A 44 -11.10 -19.97 -20.32
N SER A 45 -11.79 -19.82 -21.44
CA SER A 45 -13.06 -19.09 -21.58
C SER A 45 -14.30 -19.90 -21.18
N LEU A 46 -14.20 -21.23 -21.01
CA LEU A 46 -15.38 -22.08 -20.84
C LEU A 46 -15.65 -22.59 -19.41
N THR A 47 -14.74 -22.38 -18.45
CA THR A 47 -14.93 -22.83 -17.05
C THR A 47 -14.86 -21.70 -16.02
N LYS A 48 -14.65 -20.46 -16.47
CA LYS A 48 -14.58 -19.25 -15.63
C LYS A 48 -15.94 -18.68 -15.22
N SER A 49 -17.05 -19.13 -15.81
CA SER A 49 -18.34 -18.46 -15.67
C SER A 49 -19.07 -18.72 -14.35
N ASN A 50 -18.77 -19.78 -13.59
CA ASN A 50 -19.55 -20.10 -12.38
C ASN A 50 -18.93 -19.56 -11.08
N SER A 51 -17.60 -19.47 -10.96
CA SER A 51 -16.96 -19.05 -9.70
C SER A 51 -16.89 -17.53 -9.53
N GLU A 52 -16.71 -16.78 -10.61
CA GLU A 52 -16.75 -15.30 -10.57
C GLU A 52 -18.18 -14.79 -10.32
N PHE A 53 -19.20 -15.45 -10.87
CA PHE A 53 -20.62 -15.15 -10.61
C PHE A 53 -21.02 -15.36 -9.14
N LEU A 54 -20.52 -16.42 -8.49
CA LEU A 54 -20.83 -16.70 -7.07
C LEU A 54 -20.24 -15.65 -6.13
N ASN A 55 -19.06 -15.11 -6.42
CA ASN A 55 -18.47 -14.04 -5.62
C ASN A 55 -19.17 -12.70 -5.85
N TYR A 56 -19.60 -12.44 -7.09
CA TYR A 56 -20.34 -11.24 -7.43
C TYR A 56 -21.67 -11.18 -6.67
N GLN A 57 -22.50 -12.23 -6.74
CA GLN A 57 -23.79 -12.28 -6.04
C GLN A 57 -23.71 -12.13 -4.51
N ARG A 58 -22.56 -12.45 -3.89
CA ARG A 58 -22.43 -12.47 -2.42
C ARG A 58 -22.06 -11.13 -1.79
N SER A 59 -21.55 -10.16 -2.55
CA SER A 59 -21.15 -8.87 -2.00
C SER A 59 -22.03 -7.74 -2.53
N PRO A 60 -23.07 -7.31 -1.80
CA PRO A 60 -23.90 -6.17 -2.22
C PRO A 60 -23.06 -4.91 -2.44
N PHE A 61 -21.94 -4.76 -1.72
CA PHE A 61 -21.01 -3.65 -1.91
C PHE A 61 -20.34 -3.62 -3.28
N LEU A 62 -20.01 -4.78 -3.86
CA LEU A 62 -19.38 -4.86 -5.19
C LEU A 62 -20.36 -4.57 -6.35
N HIS A 63 -21.67 -4.58 -6.08
CA HIS A 63 -22.69 -4.20 -7.06
C HIS A 63 -22.88 -2.68 -7.18
N LEU A 64 -22.38 -1.90 -6.21
CA LEU A 64 -22.48 -0.45 -6.26
C LEU A 64 -21.64 0.09 -7.43
N PRO A 65 -22.08 1.14 -8.13
CA PRO A 65 -21.23 1.91 -9.03
C PRO A 65 -19.92 2.36 -8.35
N GLY A 66 -18.84 2.46 -9.12
CA GLY A 66 -17.52 2.83 -8.59
C GLY A 66 -17.54 4.19 -7.89
N GLU A 67 -18.37 5.11 -8.35
CA GLU A 67 -18.58 6.44 -7.80
C GLU A 67 -19.13 6.37 -6.37
N LEU A 68 -20.13 5.52 -6.13
CA LEU A 68 -20.69 5.32 -4.79
C LEU A 68 -19.69 4.63 -3.86
N ARG A 69 -18.93 3.65 -4.37
CA ARG A 69 -17.86 3.03 -3.57
C ARG A 69 -16.80 4.05 -3.17
N ASN A 70 -16.40 4.92 -4.08
CA ASN A 70 -15.45 6.00 -3.80
C ASN A 70 -15.95 6.96 -2.71
N GLN A 71 -17.23 7.34 -2.75
CA GLN A 71 -17.84 8.12 -1.67
C GLN A 71 -17.75 7.37 -0.33
N ILE A 72 -18.10 6.09 -0.31
CA ILE A 72 -18.02 5.28 0.93
C ILE A 72 -16.57 5.17 1.43
N TYR A 73 -15.59 4.98 0.53
CA TYR A 73 -14.17 4.98 0.89
C TYR A 73 -13.76 6.30 1.55
N SER A 74 -14.22 7.43 1.03
CA SER A 74 -13.89 8.74 1.60
C SER A 74 -14.41 8.91 3.04
N TYR A 75 -15.55 8.32 3.37
CA TYR A 75 -16.10 8.36 4.73
C TYR A 75 -15.39 7.43 5.71
N ILE A 76 -14.99 6.24 5.26
CA ILE A 76 -14.48 5.19 6.16
C ILE A 76 -12.95 5.25 6.28
N LEU A 77 -12.25 5.58 5.19
CA LEU A 77 -10.81 5.38 5.07
C LEU A 77 -9.97 6.66 5.24
N MET A 78 -10.58 7.82 5.46
CA MET A 78 -9.87 9.11 5.55
C MET A 78 -9.74 9.59 6.99
N GLY A 79 -8.73 10.43 7.24
CA GLY A 79 -8.55 11.15 8.51
C GLY A 79 -7.99 10.29 9.64
N HIS A 80 -7.47 9.11 9.35
CA HIS A 80 -6.81 8.26 10.34
C HIS A 80 -5.33 8.60 10.50
N GLU A 81 -4.80 8.33 11.69
CA GLU A 81 -3.37 8.30 11.95
C GLU A 81 -2.87 6.85 11.77
N ILE A 82 -1.91 6.65 10.87
CA ILE A 82 -1.31 5.35 10.59
C ILE A 82 0.11 5.36 11.17
N GLY A 83 0.31 4.55 12.22
CA GLY A 83 1.63 4.38 12.82
C GLY A 83 2.51 3.48 11.95
N VAL A 84 3.72 3.92 11.65
CA VAL A 84 4.75 3.11 10.98
C VAL A 84 5.92 2.94 11.93
N GLU A 85 6.13 1.71 12.41
CA GLU A 85 7.27 1.40 13.27
C GLU A 85 8.40 0.74 12.45
N ALA A 86 9.52 1.44 12.32
CA ALA A 86 10.69 0.95 11.62
C ALA A 86 11.73 0.40 12.60
N ASN A 87 12.07 -0.89 12.45
CA ASN A 87 13.18 -1.50 13.18
C ASN A 87 14.47 -1.44 12.32
N LEU A 88 15.38 -0.55 12.69
CA LEU A 88 16.63 -0.32 11.95
C LEU A 88 17.59 -1.53 11.96
N GLN A 89 17.48 -2.41 12.95
CA GLN A 89 18.34 -3.59 13.07
C GLN A 89 17.90 -4.70 12.11
N THR A 90 16.59 -4.98 12.08
CA THR A 90 16.04 -6.06 11.26
C THR A 90 15.61 -5.61 9.88
N ASN A 91 15.61 -4.29 9.61
CA ASN A 91 15.13 -3.72 8.36
C ASN A 91 13.64 -4.09 8.10
N HIS A 92 12.87 -4.31 9.16
CA HIS A 92 11.44 -4.60 9.12
C HIS A 92 10.62 -3.36 9.50
N GLU A 93 9.53 -3.18 8.76
CA GLU A 93 8.53 -2.14 9.00
C GLU A 93 7.23 -2.79 9.44
N ILE A 94 6.67 -2.28 10.52
CA ILE A 94 5.39 -2.71 11.05
C ILE A 94 4.42 -1.55 10.89
N PHE A 95 3.36 -1.81 10.13
CA PHE A 95 2.28 -0.85 9.93
C PHE A 95 1.17 -1.12 10.95
N HIS A 96 0.91 -0.11 11.77
CA HIS A 96 -0.15 -0.11 12.78
C HIS A 96 -1.39 0.56 12.19
N TYR A 97 -2.15 -0.20 11.41
CA TYR A 97 -3.44 0.26 10.89
C TYR A 97 -4.52 0.19 11.97
N PRO A 98 -5.39 1.21 12.09
CA PRO A 98 -6.68 1.08 12.77
C PRO A 98 -7.46 -0.13 12.27
N HIS A 99 -8.27 -0.71 13.14
CA HIS A 99 -9.03 -1.92 12.80
C HIS A 99 -9.88 -1.74 11.53
N ASP A 100 -10.50 -0.57 11.37
CA ASP A 100 -11.41 -0.25 10.28
C ASP A 100 -10.71 -0.23 8.91
N LEU A 101 -9.45 0.20 8.86
CA LEU A 101 -8.64 0.19 7.63
C LEU A 101 -8.20 -1.21 7.20
N ARG A 102 -8.23 -2.20 8.10
CA ARG A 102 -7.76 -3.56 7.82
C ARG A 102 -8.82 -4.44 7.16
N VAL A 103 -10.10 -4.22 7.49
CA VAL A 103 -11.17 -5.14 7.11
C VAL A 103 -11.48 -5.05 5.61
N LEU A 104 -11.63 -3.82 5.09
CA LEU A 104 -12.08 -3.58 3.72
C LEU A 104 -11.14 -4.19 2.65
N PRO A 105 -9.80 -4.03 2.74
CA PRO A 105 -8.86 -4.63 1.78
C PRO A 105 -8.75 -6.17 1.85
N GLN A 106 -9.34 -6.79 2.88
CA GLN A 106 -9.34 -8.25 3.05
C GLN A 106 -10.53 -8.93 2.37
N VAL A 107 -11.63 -8.21 2.13
CA VAL A 107 -12.86 -8.76 1.56
C VAL A 107 -12.66 -9.25 0.12
N SER A 108 -12.04 -8.46 -0.75
CA SER A 108 -11.77 -8.85 -2.13
C SER A 108 -10.52 -8.19 -2.71
N ARG A 109 -9.97 -8.81 -3.76
CA ARG A 109 -8.82 -8.24 -4.50
C ARG A 109 -9.18 -6.91 -5.17
N GLN A 110 -10.42 -6.76 -5.62
CA GLN A 110 -10.91 -5.53 -6.22
C GLN A 110 -10.91 -4.40 -5.19
N LEU A 111 -11.52 -4.63 -4.02
CA LEU A 111 -11.56 -3.63 -2.94
C LEU A 111 -10.17 -3.27 -2.46
N ARG A 112 -9.26 -4.23 -2.36
CA ARG A 112 -7.86 -3.94 -2.03
C ARG A 112 -7.23 -2.93 -3.01
N ARG A 113 -7.39 -3.14 -4.32
CA ARG A 113 -6.82 -2.25 -5.34
C ARG A 113 -7.45 -0.86 -5.30
N GLU A 114 -8.75 -0.79 -5.10
CA GLU A 114 -9.48 0.49 -5.05
C GLU A 114 -9.17 1.29 -3.78
N THR A 115 -9.05 0.63 -2.63
CA THR A 115 -8.93 1.29 -1.31
C THR A 115 -7.51 1.67 -0.95
N GLN A 116 -6.52 0.94 -1.47
CA GLN A 116 -5.11 1.20 -1.18
C GLN A 116 -4.64 2.64 -1.49
N PRO A 117 -4.96 3.26 -2.66
CA PRO A 117 -4.61 4.66 -2.91
C PRO A 117 -5.36 5.64 -1.99
N TYR A 118 -6.59 5.32 -1.56
CA TYR A 118 -7.30 6.15 -0.58
C TYR A 118 -6.61 6.15 0.77
N ILE A 119 -6.19 4.97 1.24
CA ILE A 119 -5.45 4.84 2.49
C ILE A 119 -4.14 5.63 2.42
N ALA A 120 -3.42 5.53 1.30
CA ALA A 120 -2.16 6.21 1.07
C ALA A 120 -2.26 7.75 1.08
N ASN A 121 -3.29 8.31 0.43
CA ASN A 121 -3.32 9.74 0.13
C ASN A 121 -4.12 10.58 1.14
N ASN A 122 -4.92 9.95 2.00
CA ASN A 122 -5.91 10.67 2.84
C ASN A 122 -5.74 10.42 4.34
N ASN A 123 -4.60 9.88 4.76
CA ASN A 123 -4.29 9.60 6.16
C ASN A 123 -2.96 10.22 6.54
N THR A 124 -2.80 10.48 7.83
CA THR A 124 -1.53 11.01 8.37
C THR A 124 -0.66 9.85 8.80
N TYR A 125 0.63 9.90 8.44
CA TYR A 125 1.58 8.86 8.82
C TYR A 125 2.45 9.33 9.97
N VAL A 126 2.58 8.48 10.99
CA VAL A 126 3.44 8.76 12.14
C VAL A 126 4.56 7.73 12.18
N PHE A 127 5.76 8.18 11.86
CA PHE A 127 6.94 7.33 11.79
C PHE A 127 7.60 7.25 13.18
N ARG A 128 7.74 6.03 13.67
CA ARG A 128 8.39 5.71 14.94
C ARG A 128 9.58 4.82 14.64
N ALA A 129 10.79 5.33 14.85
CA ALA A 129 12.01 4.56 14.67
C ALA A 129 12.67 4.31 16.03
N LYS A 130 13.20 3.11 16.26
CA LYS A 130 14.09 2.86 17.39
C LYS A 130 15.53 3.01 16.93
N ASN A 131 16.31 3.85 17.64
CA ASN A 131 17.73 4.00 17.36
C ASN A 131 18.52 2.75 17.82
N LEU A 132 19.83 2.71 17.56
CA LEU A 132 20.69 1.59 17.95
C LEU A 132 20.72 1.34 19.46
N ASN A 133 20.38 2.34 20.27
CA ASN A 133 20.33 2.27 21.73
C ASN A 133 18.94 1.85 22.25
N GLY A 134 17.98 1.59 21.35
CA GLY A 134 16.60 1.23 21.70
C GLY A 134 15.67 2.40 22.00
N ASN A 135 16.16 3.65 21.94
CA ASN A 135 15.34 4.84 22.19
C ASN A 135 14.43 5.13 20.99
N GLN A 136 13.19 5.48 21.27
CA GLN A 136 12.20 5.84 20.25
C GLN A 136 12.41 7.28 19.77
N ILE A 137 12.46 7.45 18.46
CA ILE A 137 12.47 8.72 17.75
C ILE A 137 11.14 8.80 17.00
N VAL A 138 10.38 9.86 17.25
CA VAL A 138 9.12 10.14 16.54
C VAL A 138 9.42 11.20 15.48
N ILE A 139 9.08 10.90 14.24
CA ILE A 139 9.16 11.82 13.12
C ILE A 139 7.72 12.07 12.68
N THR A 140 7.23 13.29 12.92
CA THR A 140 5.91 13.75 12.48
C THR A 140 6.04 14.51 11.16
N ASP A 141 5.04 14.36 10.29
CA ASP A 141 5.03 14.87 8.92
C ASP A 141 4.98 16.41 8.80
N GLU A 142 4.87 17.17 9.90
CA GLU A 142 4.81 18.64 9.87
C GLU A 142 6.05 19.31 9.23
N GLU A 143 7.16 18.57 9.07
CA GLU A 143 8.38 19.05 8.41
C GLU A 143 8.68 18.41 7.02
N GLN A 144 7.79 17.60 6.44
CA GLN A 144 8.15 16.81 5.24
C GLN A 144 7.55 17.28 3.90
N THR A 145 8.45 17.88 3.12
CA THR A 145 8.45 18.01 1.66
C THR A 145 8.16 16.68 0.93
N ASP A 146 7.09 16.68 0.13
CA ASP A 146 6.92 16.00 -1.16
C ASP A 146 7.34 14.52 -1.26
N TRP A 147 6.54 13.62 -0.67
CA TRP A 147 6.65 12.16 -0.81
C TRP A 147 5.90 11.57 -2.01
N SER A 148 5.42 12.42 -2.92
CA SER A 148 4.66 12.03 -4.12
C SER A 148 5.38 11.03 -5.04
N TYR A 149 6.68 10.81 -4.83
CA TYR A 149 7.50 9.84 -5.59
C TYR A 149 7.54 8.41 -5.04
N CYS A 150 6.85 8.09 -3.94
CA CYS A 150 6.91 6.74 -3.35
C CYS A 150 5.69 5.85 -3.65
N PHE A 151 4.72 6.31 -4.45
CA PHE A 151 3.46 5.58 -4.72
C PHE A 151 3.01 5.58 -6.20
N VAL A 152 3.94 5.64 -7.16
CA VAL A 152 3.67 5.38 -8.59
C VAL A 152 4.30 4.07 -9.02
#